data_AF-A0A1V5ZJZ2-F1
#
_entry.id   AF-A0A1V5ZJZ2-F1
#
_cell.length_a   1.000
_cell.length_b   1.000
_cell.length_c   1.000
_cell.angle_alpha   90.00
_cell.angle_beta   90.00
_cell.angle_gamma   90.00
#
_symmetry.space_group_name_H-M   'P 1'
#
loop_
_entity.id
_entity.type
_entity.pdbx_description
1 polymer ?
#
loop_
_entity_poly.entity_id
_entity_poly.type
_entity_poly.pdbx_seq_one_letter_code
_entity_poly.pdbx_strand_id
1 'polypeptide(L)'
;MKDNFFCVVSPNAITVTIEKENNYKCSTYLDVLSQAISKEYKDFLEIQDIIEQGYDVDFWTTIRNDKIERIKKILLVREQIEEAVISFNNNMFDKIKEYLIFSVSPYHLKYKRFAKSFKQFENSRTLPLNVRNMITYLKEQVQVIENILTAEDYDVLIKNFNRYVYLKKQIE
;
A
#
# COMPACT_ATOMS: atom_id res chain seq x y z
N MET A 1 3.98 4.62 1.31
CA MET A 1 4.39 3.39 0.60
C MET A 1 4.48 3.57 -0.93
N LYS A 2 3.68 4.43 -1.56
CA LYS A 2 3.64 4.61 -3.04
C LYS A 2 4.97 5.01 -3.71
N ASP A 3 5.90 5.65 -2.99
CA ASP A 3 7.17 6.18 -3.54
C ASP A 3 8.32 5.16 -3.69
N ASN A 4 8.09 3.90 -3.32
CA ASN A 4 9.09 2.84 -3.32
C ASN A 4 8.76 1.70 -4.30
N PHE A 5 7.72 1.84 -5.12
CA PHE A 5 7.41 0.86 -6.15
C PHE A 5 8.07 1.23 -7.48
N PHE A 6 8.56 0.21 -8.16
CA PHE A 6 9.15 0.29 -9.48
C PHE A 6 8.24 -0.36 -10.51
N CYS A 7 8.20 0.23 -11.70
CA CYS A 7 7.33 -0.19 -12.78
C CYS A 7 8.15 -0.63 -13.99
N VAL A 8 7.68 -1.69 -14.64
CA VAL A 8 8.07 -2.08 -16.01
C VAL A 8 6.84 -1.91 -16.87
N VAL A 9 6.88 -0.94 -17.77
CA VAL A 9 5.79 -0.62 -18.70
C VAL A 9 6.17 -1.18 -20.06
N SER A 10 5.40 -2.14 -20.54
CA SER A 10 5.52 -2.72 -21.88
C SER A 10 4.22 -2.53 -22.65
N PRO A 11 4.21 -2.67 -23.98
CA PRO A 11 3.00 -2.45 -24.79
C PRO A 11 1.78 -3.27 -24.37
N ASN A 12 1.99 -4.44 -23.75
CA ASN A 12 0.93 -5.39 -23.41
C ASN A 12 0.76 -5.62 -21.90
N ALA A 13 1.66 -5.07 -21.07
CA ALA A 13 1.66 -5.35 -19.64
C ALA A 13 2.37 -4.26 -18.84
N ILE A 14 1.83 -3.99 -17.65
CA ILE A 14 2.48 -3.19 -16.61
C ILE A 14 2.77 -4.12 -15.44
N THR A 15 4.03 -4.17 -15.02
CA THR A 15 4.47 -4.94 -13.85
C THR A 15 4.96 -4.00 -12.77
N VAL A 16 4.52 -4.21 -11.53
CA VAL A 16 4.93 -3.45 -10.36
C VAL A 16 5.78 -4.35 -9.46
N THR A 17 6.87 -3.82 -8.93
CA THR A 17 7.80 -4.54 -8.06
C THR A 17 8.41 -3.62 -7.00
N ILE A 18 8.96 -4.22 -5.94
CA ILE A 18 9.80 -3.54 -4.94
C ILE A 18 11.29 -3.53 -5.31
N GLU A 19 11.68 -4.30 -6.34
CA GLU A 19 13.07 -4.46 -6.76
C GLU A 19 13.49 -3.40 -7.78
N LYS A 20 14.59 -2.72 -7.46
CA LYS A 20 15.14 -1.62 -8.26
C LYS A 20 15.83 -2.08 -9.54
N GLU A 21 16.10 -3.39 -9.70
CA GLU A 21 17.19 -3.99 -10.49
C GLU A 21 17.48 -3.46 -11.90
N ASN A 22 16.55 -2.77 -12.59
CA ASN A 22 16.79 -1.74 -13.61
C ASN A 22 15.51 -0.93 -13.90
N ASN A 23 14.61 -0.90 -12.93
CA ASN A 23 13.23 -0.44 -13.11
C ASN A 23 13.13 1.03 -12.70
N TYR A 24 12.33 1.82 -13.43
CA TYR A 24 12.04 3.19 -13.01
C TYR A 24 10.94 3.19 -11.96
N LYS A 25 10.97 4.19 -11.07
CA LYS A 25 9.88 4.34 -10.11
C LYS A 25 8.56 4.54 -10.85
N CYS A 26 7.50 3.92 -10.35
CA CYS A 26 6.16 4.12 -10.91
C CYS A 26 5.78 5.62 -10.89
N SER A 27 6.17 6.35 -9.83
CA SER A 27 5.98 7.81 -9.76
C SER A 27 6.68 8.56 -10.88
N THR A 28 7.91 8.17 -11.26
CA THR A 28 8.62 8.79 -12.39
C THR A 28 7.88 8.58 -13.71
N TYR A 29 7.28 7.41 -13.95
CA TYR A 29 6.44 7.21 -15.13
C TYR A 29 5.21 8.12 -15.11
N LEU A 30 4.52 8.20 -13.97
CA LEU A 30 3.34 9.06 -13.82
C LEU A 30 3.67 10.55 -14.05
N ASP A 31 4.84 11.00 -13.60
CA ASP A 31 5.33 12.35 -13.82
C ASP A 31 5.58 12.62 -15.32
N VAL A 32 6.25 11.69 -16.00
CA VAL A 32 6.51 11.80 -17.46
C VAL A 32 5.21 11.82 -18.25
N LEU A 33 4.24 10.96 -17.91
CA LEU A 33 2.93 10.94 -18.57
C LEU A 33 2.16 12.24 -18.32
N SER A 34 2.23 12.80 -17.09
CA SER A 34 1.60 14.07 -16.76
C SER A 34 2.19 15.23 -17.58
N GLN A 35 3.52 15.27 -17.72
CA GLN A 35 4.20 16.25 -18.57
C GLN A 35 3.80 16.10 -20.05
N ALA A 36 3.68 14.86 -20.54
CA ALA A 36 3.24 14.59 -21.91
C ALA A 36 1.79 15.06 -22.14
N ILE A 37 0.88 14.84 -21.18
CA ILE A 37 -0.49 15.36 -21.23
C ILE A 37 -0.49 16.88 -21.28
N SER A 38 0.26 17.54 -20.38
CA SER A 38 0.33 19.01 -20.36
C SER A 38 0.82 19.59 -21.68
N LYS A 39 1.82 18.93 -22.31
CA LYS A 39 2.33 19.34 -23.61
C LYS A 39 1.29 19.18 -24.71
N GLU A 40 0.69 17.98 -24.84
CA GLU A 40 -0.31 17.72 -25.88
C GLU A 40 -1.56 18.59 -25.70
N TYR A 41 -1.94 18.89 -24.47
CA TYR A 41 -3.05 19.80 -24.16
C TYR A 41 -2.75 21.25 -24.55
N LYS A 42 -1.51 21.72 -24.32
CA LYS A 42 -1.09 23.04 -24.78
C LYS A 42 -1.16 23.15 -26.30
N ASP A 43 -0.60 22.16 -27.02
CA ASP A 43 -0.66 22.12 -28.48
C ASP A 43 -2.12 22.11 -28.98
N PHE A 44 -3.00 21.36 -28.30
CA PHE A 44 -4.43 21.32 -28.61
C PHE A 44 -5.09 22.70 -28.52
N LEU A 45 -4.79 23.49 -27.48
CA LEU A 45 -5.33 24.85 -27.32
C LEU A 45 -4.83 25.78 -28.43
N GLU A 46 -3.54 25.72 -28.78
CA GLU A 46 -2.97 26.52 -29.87
C GLU A 46 -3.63 26.18 -31.22
N ILE A 47 -3.90 24.90 -31.50
CA ILE A 47 -4.63 24.48 -32.71
C ILE A 47 -6.08 24.99 -32.69
N GLN A 48 -6.73 24.96 -31.53
CA GLN A 48 -8.08 25.46 -31.39
C GLN A 48 -8.16 26.95 -31.72
N ASP A 49 -7.21 27.76 -31.24
CA ASP A 49 -7.13 29.19 -31.58
C ASP A 49 -6.95 29.42 -33.09
N ILE A 50 -6.17 28.58 -33.78
CA ILE A 50 -5.97 28.66 -35.24
C ILE A 50 -7.28 28.36 -36.00
N ILE A 51 -8.03 27.34 -35.56
CA ILE A 51 -9.34 26.99 -36.13
C ILE A 51 -10.32 28.14 -35.93
N GLU A 52 -10.34 28.75 -34.75
CA GLU A 52 -11.23 29.88 -34.42
C GLU A 52 -10.92 31.12 -35.26
N GLN A 53 -9.67 31.28 -35.72
CA GLN A 53 -9.26 32.31 -36.67
C GLN A 53 -9.63 31.99 -38.13
N GLY A 54 -10.18 30.79 -38.41
CA GLY A 54 -10.70 30.41 -39.72
C GLY A 54 -9.65 29.92 -40.73
N TYR A 55 -8.41 29.69 -40.31
CA TYR A 55 -7.36 29.15 -41.18
C TYR A 55 -7.56 27.64 -41.39
N ASP A 56 -7.62 27.21 -42.66
CA ASP A 56 -7.61 25.80 -43.10
C ASP A 56 -8.31 24.84 -42.12
N VAL A 57 -9.59 25.13 -41.85
CA VAL A 57 -10.36 24.56 -40.74
C VAL A 57 -10.38 23.03 -40.79
N ASP A 58 -10.50 22.45 -41.98
CA ASP A 58 -10.56 21.00 -42.17
C ASP A 58 -9.23 20.35 -41.79
N PHE A 59 -8.10 20.89 -42.28
CA PHE A 59 -6.77 20.41 -41.94
C PHE A 59 -6.51 20.46 -40.43
N TRP A 60 -6.73 21.62 -39.81
CA TRP A 60 -6.46 21.79 -38.38
C TRP A 60 -7.41 20.99 -37.49
N THR A 61 -8.66 20.76 -37.93
CA THR A 61 -9.60 19.87 -37.24
C THR A 61 -9.08 18.43 -37.20
N THR A 62 -8.48 17.93 -38.29
CA THR A 62 -7.84 16.60 -38.29
C THR A 62 -6.71 16.54 -37.27
N ILE A 63 -5.80 17.52 -37.26
CA ILE A 63 -4.69 17.57 -36.31
C ILE A 63 -5.20 17.64 -34.86
N ARG A 64 -6.23 18.44 -34.59
CA ARG A 64 -6.86 18.54 -33.26
C ARG A 64 -7.40 17.19 -32.79
N ASN A 65 -8.08 16.46 -33.66
CA ASN A 65 -8.63 15.15 -33.31
C ASN A 65 -7.51 14.14 -33.02
N ASP A 66 -6.43 14.16 -33.79
CA ASP A 66 -5.24 13.33 -33.52
C ASP A 66 -4.63 13.64 -32.15
N LYS A 67 -4.59 14.92 -31.75
CA LYS A 67 -4.13 15.35 -30.42
C LYS A 67 -5.00 14.79 -29.29
N ILE A 68 -6.32 14.87 -29.45
CA ILE A 68 -7.28 14.27 -28.49
C ILE A 68 -7.01 12.77 -28.34
N GLU A 69 -6.84 12.04 -29.45
CA GLU A 69 -6.60 10.60 -29.40
C GLU A 69 -5.26 10.24 -28.74
N ARG A 70 -4.23 11.08 -28.91
CA ARG A 70 -2.96 10.92 -28.16
C ARG A 70 -3.15 11.14 -26.67
N ILE A 71 -3.86 12.21 -26.26
CA ILE A 71 -4.14 12.49 -24.85
C ILE A 71 -4.90 11.32 -24.22
N LYS A 72 -5.93 10.79 -24.88
CA LYS A 72 -6.68 9.61 -24.42
C LYS A 72 -5.78 8.40 -24.20
N LYS A 73 -4.86 8.11 -25.14
CA LYS A 73 -3.91 7.00 -25.01
C LYS A 73 -2.97 7.19 -23.81
N ILE A 74 -2.47 8.39 -23.58
CA ILE A 74 -1.59 8.69 -22.44
C ILE A 74 -2.34 8.53 -21.11
N LEU A 75 -3.58 9.04 -21.04
CA LEU A 75 -4.45 8.88 -19.87
C LEU A 75 -4.74 7.41 -19.55
N LEU A 76 -5.01 6.59 -20.57
CA LEU A 76 -5.25 5.16 -20.40
C LEU A 76 -4.03 4.45 -19.78
N VAL A 77 -2.82 4.73 -20.29
CA VAL A 77 -1.59 4.14 -19.73
C VAL A 77 -1.39 4.61 -18.28
N ARG A 78 -1.68 5.88 -17.98
CA ARG A 78 -1.59 6.43 -16.62
C ARG A 78 -2.52 5.69 -15.67
N GLU A 79 -3.78 5.50 -16.05
CA GLU A 79 -4.78 4.78 -15.26
C GLU A 79 -4.36 3.33 -15.00
N GLN A 80 -3.90 2.63 -16.03
CA GLN A 80 -3.41 1.25 -15.89
C GLN A 80 -2.22 1.14 -14.91
N ILE A 81 -1.31 2.12 -14.90
CA ILE A 81 -0.20 2.14 -13.94
C ILE A 81 -0.73 2.35 -12.51
N GLU A 82 -1.65 3.28 -12.32
CA GLU A 82 -2.26 3.56 -11.02
C GLU A 82 -3.01 2.34 -10.47
N GLU A 83 -3.80 1.67 -11.31
CA GLU A 83 -4.51 0.43 -10.97
C GLU A 83 -3.53 -0.70 -10.60
N ALA A 84 -2.48 -0.90 -11.40
CA ALA A 84 -1.47 -1.92 -11.13
C ALA A 84 -0.75 -1.68 -9.80
N VAL A 85 -0.45 -0.41 -9.48
CA VAL A 85 0.16 -0.03 -8.19
C VAL A 85 -0.79 -0.30 -7.02
N ILE A 86 -2.07 0.04 -7.15
CA ILE A 86 -3.08 -0.23 -6.11
C ILE A 86 -3.23 -1.73 -5.90
N SER A 87 -3.36 -2.50 -6.98
CA SER A 87 -3.48 -3.96 -6.93
C SER A 87 -2.26 -4.60 -6.27
N PHE A 88 -1.04 -4.20 -6.66
CA PHE A 88 0.20 -4.69 -6.06
C PHE A 88 0.26 -4.39 -4.56
N ASN A 89 -0.08 -3.15 -4.15
CA ASN A 89 -0.06 -2.75 -2.75
C ASN A 89 -1.04 -3.57 -1.90
N ASN A 90 -2.25 -3.81 -2.40
CA ASN A 90 -3.26 -4.61 -1.71
C ASN A 90 -2.82 -6.09 -1.59
N ASN A 91 -2.33 -6.67 -2.69
CA ASN A 91 -1.80 -8.04 -2.68
C ASN A 91 -0.61 -8.20 -1.72
N MET A 92 0.28 -7.21 -1.67
CA MET A 92 1.42 -7.20 -0.75
C MET A 92 0.94 -7.12 0.70
N PHE A 93 -0.04 -6.25 1.01
CA PHE A 93 -0.65 -6.18 2.34
C PHE A 93 -1.25 -7.51 2.76
N ASP A 94 -2.06 -8.14 1.90
CA ASP A 94 -2.70 -9.42 2.18
C ASP A 94 -1.67 -10.52 2.45
N LYS A 95 -0.59 -10.57 1.65
CA LYS A 95 0.50 -11.54 1.83
C LYS A 95 1.28 -11.33 3.13
N ILE A 96 1.58 -10.07 3.47
CA ILE A 96 2.23 -9.74 4.75
C ILE A 96 1.31 -10.11 5.91
N LYS A 97 0.02 -9.76 5.83
CA LYS A 97 -0.97 -10.10 6.85
C LYS A 97 -1.07 -11.61 7.04
N GLU A 98 -1.18 -12.38 5.96
CA GLU A 98 -1.21 -13.84 5.97
C GLU A 98 0.02 -14.42 6.71
N TYR A 99 1.23 -13.97 6.34
CA TYR A 99 2.47 -14.40 6.96
C TYR A 99 2.54 -14.05 8.46
N LEU A 100 2.16 -12.81 8.82
CA LEU A 100 2.18 -12.37 10.21
C LEU A 100 1.16 -13.12 11.05
N ILE A 101 -0.06 -13.32 10.55
CA ILE A 101 -1.10 -14.13 11.19
C ILE A 101 -0.61 -15.55 11.43
N PHE A 102 -0.03 -16.20 10.41
CA PHE A 102 0.55 -17.54 10.55
C PHE A 102 1.62 -17.57 11.65
N SER A 103 2.47 -16.54 11.72
CA SER A 103 3.55 -16.44 12.71
C SER A 103 3.05 -16.25 14.15
N VAL A 104 1.95 -15.52 14.37
CA VAL A 104 1.46 -15.20 15.73
C VAL A 104 0.37 -16.15 16.23
N SER A 105 -0.40 -16.79 15.34
CA SER A 105 -1.55 -17.62 15.69
C SER A 105 -1.25 -18.76 16.66
N PRO A 106 -0.15 -19.51 16.54
CA PRO A 106 0.20 -20.57 17.49
C PRO A 106 0.37 -20.05 18.92
N TYR A 107 0.81 -18.81 19.07
CA TYR A 107 1.04 -18.18 20.36
C TYR A 107 -0.25 -17.64 20.98
N HIS A 108 -1.28 -17.34 20.18
CA HIS A 108 -2.55 -16.83 20.68
C HIS A 108 -3.18 -17.81 21.69
N LEU A 109 -3.35 -19.07 21.29
CA LEU A 109 -3.94 -20.10 22.16
C LEU A 109 -3.06 -20.38 23.37
N LYS A 110 -1.72 -20.39 23.19
CA LYS A 110 -0.75 -20.56 24.27
C LYS A 110 -0.94 -19.48 25.33
N TYR A 111 -0.84 -18.20 24.94
CA TYR A 111 -0.96 -17.08 25.88
C TYR A 111 -2.35 -16.93 26.48
N LYS A 112 -3.41 -17.23 25.72
CA LYS A 112 -4.79 -17.22 26.24
C LYS A 112 -4.99 -18.28 27.33
N ARG A 113 -4.42 -19.48 27.17
CA ARG A 113 -4.42 -20.52 28.22
C ARG A 113 -3.62 -20.07 29.44
N PHE A 114 -2.40 -19.57 29.23
CA PHE A 114 -1.58 -19.06 30.34
C PHE A 114 -2.28 -17.94 31.11
N ALA A 115 -2.80 -16.92 30.43
CA ALA A 115 -3.53 -15.82 31.05
C ALA A 115 -4.73 -16.31 31.87
N LYS A 116 -5.47 -17.33 31.38
CA LYS A 116 -6.58 -17.94 32.11
C LYS A 116 -6.14 -18.64 33.40
N SER A 117 -4.98 -19.33 33.39
CA SER A 117 -4.42 -19.96 34.59
C SER A 117 -4.08 -18.95 35.69
N PHE A 118 -3.82 -17.70 35.34
CA PHE A 118 -3.55 -16.63 36.29
C PHE A 118 -4.79 -15.84 36.74
N LYS A 119 -5.99 -16.15 36.22
CA LYS A 119 -7.22 -15.41 36.52
C LYS A 119 -7.54 -15.38 38.02
N GLN A 120 -7.26 -16.47 38.73
CA GLN A 120 -7.46 -16.56 40.19
C GLN A 120 -6.52 -15.64 41.00
N PHE A 121 -5.45 -15.14 40.40
CA PHE A 121 -4.48 -14.26 41.05
C PHE A 121 -4.56 -12.80 40.60
N GLU A 122 -5.54 -12.46 39.75
CA GLU A 122 -5.67 -11.16 39.10
C GLU A 122 -5.79 -9.99 40.09
N ASN A 123 -6.39 -10.24 41.27
CA ASN A 123 -6.55 -9.26 42.35
C ASN A 123 -5.67 -9.58 43.58
N SER A 124 -4.74 -10.52 43.45
CA SER A 124 -3.91 -10.94 44.58
C SER A 124 -2.84 -9.88 44.87
N ARG A 125 -2.97 -9.21 46.02
CA ARG A 125 -1.95 -8.27 46.53
C ARG A 125 -0.69 -8.99 47.02
N THR A 126 -0.74 -10.31 47.21
CA THR A 126 0.37 -11.12 47.73
C THR A 126 1.35 -11.58 46.64
N LEU A 127 1.02 -11.35 45.36
CA LEU A 127 1.93 -11.70 44.28
C LEU A 127 3.16 -10.78 44.22
N PRO A 128 4.36 -11.35 44.02
CA PRO A 128 5.55 -10.58 43.65
C PRO A 128 5.30 -9.66 42.44
N LEU A 129 5.95 -8.49 42.44
CA LEU A 129 5.75 -7.47 41.40
C LEU A 129 6.09 -8.00 39.99
N ASN A 130 7.17 -8.79 39.87
CA ASN A 130 7.58 -9.41 38.61
C ASN A 130 6.49 -10.34 38.04
N VAL A 131 5.83 -11.12 38.91
CA VAL A 131 4.73 -12.01 38.49
C VAL A 131 3.52 -11.20 38.03
N ARG A 132 3.18 -10.11 38.72
CA ARG A 132 2.12 -9.19 38.29
C ARG A 132 2.43 -8.57 36.93
N ASN A 133 3.66 -8.11 36.71
CA ASN A 133 4.08 -7.56 35.41
C ASN A 133 4.00 -8.60 34.30
N MET A 134 4.46 -9.84 34.55
CA MET A 134 4.37 -10.93 33.58
C MET A 134 2.91 -11.23 33.19
N ILE A 135 1.99 -11.25 34.16
CA ILE A 135 0.55 -11.45 33.89
C ILE A 135 0.01 -10.31 33.03
N THR A 136 0.38 -9.06 33.32
CA THR A 136 0.00 -7.90 32.51
C THR A 136 0.53 -8.02 31.09
N TYR A 137 1.81 -8.34 30.90
CA TYR A 137 2.39 -8.54 29.57
C TYR A 137 1.71 -9.67 28.79
N LEU A 138 1.36 -10.78 29.44
CA LEU A 138 0.63 -11.88 28.79
C LEU A 138 -0.76 -11.46 28.30
N LYS A 139 -1.51 -10.69 29.09
CA LYS A 139 -2.82 -10.17 28.67
C LYS A 139 -2.70 -9.19 27.51
N GLU A 140 -1.74 -8.28 27.61
CA GLU A 140 -1.46 -7.33 26.55
C GLU A 140 -1.03 -8.06 25.27
N GLN A 141 -0.24 -9.12 25.40
CA GLN A 141 0.20 -9.94 24.27
C GLN A 141 -0.96 -10.65 23.58
N VAL A 142 -1.95 -11.15 24.34
CA VAL A 142 -3.18 -11.71 23.75
C VAL A 142 -3.94 -10.64 22.97
N GLN A 143 -4.16 -9.47 23.57
CA GLN A 143 -4.87 -8.36 22.91
C GLN A 143 -4.17 -7.91 21.62
N VAL A 144 -2.84 -7.80 21.65
CA VAL A 144 -2.05 -7.40 20.48
C VAL A 144 -2.15 -8.44 19.37
N ILE A 145 -2.14 -9.73 19.69
CA ILE A 145 -2.36 -10.78 18.69
C ILE A 145 -3.78 -10.68 18.10
N GLU A 146 -4.80 -10.45 18.92
CA GLU A 146 -6.17 -10.23 18.44
C GLU A 146 -6.25 -9.03 17.48
N ASN A 147 -5.57 -7.92 17.80
CA ASN A 147 -5.48 -6.76 16.92
C ASN A 147 -4.74 -7.04 15.60
N ILE A 148 -3.71 -7.89 15.60
CA ILE A 148 -3.01 -8.32 14.38
C ILE A 148 -3.96 -9.13 13.49
N LEU A 149 -4.74 -10.03 14.09
CA LEU A 149 -5.69 -10.89 13.37
C LEU A 149 -6.81 -10.08 12.68
N THR A 150 -7.24 -8.97 13.29
CA THR A 150 -8.33 -8.13 12.80
C THR A 150 -7.88 -6.87 12.07
N ALA A 151 -6.57 -6.62 11.91
CA ALA A 151 -6.06 -5.42 11.27
C ALA A 151 -6.53 -5.30 9.80
N GLU A 152 -7.15 -4.18 9.45
CA GLU A 152 -7.61 -3.86 8.09
C GLU A 152 -6.63 -2.96 7.32
N ASP A 153 -5.65 -2.41 8.02
CA ASP A 153 -4.68 -1.45 7.50
C ASP A 153 -3.24 -1.82 7.87
N TYR A 154 -2.29 -1.43 7.01
CA TYR A 154 -0.87 -1.74 7.16
C TYR A 154 -0.25 -1.08 8.40
N ASP A 155 -0.57 0.18 8.68
CA ASP A 155 0.00 0.90 9.82
C ASP A 155 -0.49 0.29 11.13
N VAL A 156 -1.76 -0.11 11.19
CA VAL A 156 -2.34 -0.83 12.33
C VAL A 156 -1.65 -2.19 12.50
N LEU A 157 -1.47 -2.95 11.41
CA LEU A 157 -0.83 -4.25 11.42
C LEU A 157 0.61 -4.18 11.94
N ILE A 158 1.43 -3.28 11.38
CA ILE A 158 2.84 -3.14 11.75
C ILE A 158 3.02 -2.59 13.18
N LYS A 159 2.19 -1.62 13.59
CA LYS A 159 2.22 -1.11 14.97
C LYS A 159 1.98 -2.23 15.98
N ASN A 160 0.95 -3.05 15.77
CA ASN A 160 0.64 -4.17 16.65
C ASN A 160 1.71 -5.27 16.56
N PHE A 161 2.25 -5.55 15.38
CA PHE A 161 3.34 -6.52 15.24
C PHE A 161 4.61 -6.09 15.99
N ASN A 162 5.01 -4.83 15.90
CA ASN A 162 6.14 -4.29 16.66
C ASN A 162 5.90 -4.40 18.17
N ARG A 163 4.66 -4.14 18.62
CA ARG A 163 4.28 -4.34 20.03
C ARG A 163 4.36 -5.81 20.44
N TYR A 164 3.91 -6.73 19.57
CA TYR A 164 4.00 -8.18 19.79
C TYR A 164 5.45 -8.63 19.99
N VAL A 165 6.37 -8.17 19.14
CA VAL A 165 7.80 -8.50 19.24
C VAL A 165 8.40 -7.95 20.54
N TYR A 166 8.07 -6.72 20.91
CA TYR A 166 8.51 -6.13 22.17
C TYR A 166 8.03 -6.95 23.38
N LEU A 167 6.73 -7.24 23.44
CA LEU A 167 6.12 -7.96 24.56
C LEU A 167 6.62 -9.41 24.66
N LYS A 168 6.87 -10.07 23.51
CA LYS A 168 7.47 -11.42 23.49
C LYS A 168 8.80 -11.44 24.24
N LYS A 169 9.67 -10.44 24.03
CA LYS A 169 10.96 -10.30 24.73
C LYS A 169 10.84 -10.00 26.23
N GLN A 170 9.68 -9.56 26.71
CA GLN A 170 9.45 -9.32 28.14
C GLN A 170 8.90 -10.58 28.84
N ILE A 171 8.40 -11.55 28.06
CA ILE A 171 7.78 -12.78 28.56
C ILE A 171 8.77 -13.96 28.50
N GLU A 172 9.58 -14.04 27.44
CA GLU A 172 10.64 -15.03 27.21
C GLU A 172 11.99 -14.51 27.71
#